data_AF-A0A956VW42-F1
#
_entry.id   AF-A0A956VW42-F1
#
_cell.length_a   1.000
_cell.length_b   1.000
_cell.length_c   1.000
_cell.angle_alpha   90.00
_cell.angle_beta   90.00
_cell.angle_gamma   90.00
#
_symmetry.space_group_name_H-M   'P 1'
#
loop_
_entity.id
_entity.type
_entity.pdbx_description
1 polymer ?
#
loop_
_entity_poly.entity_id
_entity_poly.type
_entity_poly.pdbx_seq_one_letter_code
_entity_poly.pdbx_strand_id
1 'polypeptide(L)'
;EAIEPSRPDSFIEKFLDTRGETMHHVTFEVRDFAQAIGACQTHNVPVFGERSGVREGAKWSEAFIHPRHTGGMLVQFFWQERPGIWI
;
A
#
# COMPACT_ATOMS: atom_id res chain seq x y z
N GLU A 1 -0.32 2.46 10.64
CA GLU A 1 0.24 3.78 10.27
C GLU A 1 -0.72 4.87 10.73
N ALA A 2 -0.22 6.01 11.20
CA ALA A 2 -1.02 7.22 11.37
C ALA A 2 -0.67 8.17 10.22
N ILE A 3 -1.68 8.69 9.52
CA ILE A 3 -1.49 9.51 8.33
C ILE A 3 -2.20 10.84 8.56
N GLU A 4 -1.52 11.92 8.28
CA GLU A 4 -2.07 13.27 8.35
C GLU A 4 -2.03 13.97 6.97
N PRO A 5 -2.95 14.91 6.70
CA PRO A 5 -2.91 15.74 5.51
C PRO A 5 -1.60 16.55 5.44
N SER A 6 -0.88 16.44 4.33
CA SER A 6 0.36 17.22 4.14
C SER A 6 0.11 18.69 3.76
N ARG A 7 -1.09 19.00 3.26
CA ARG A 7 -1.53 20.34 2.84
C ARG A 7 -3.05 20.37 2.65
N PRO A 8 -3.66 21.57 2.60
CA PRO A 8 -5.05 21.74 2.16
C PRO A 8 -5.30 21.09 0.80
N ASP A 9 -6.51 20.59 0.58
CA ASP A 9 -6.96 19.90 -0.65
C ASP A 9 -6.18 18.62 -1.03
N SER A 10 -5.35 18.11 -0.12
CA SER A 10 -4.65 16.83 -0.32
C SER A 10 -5.64 15.66 -0.40
N PHE A 11 -5.16 14.52 -0.90
CA PHE A 11 -5.98 13.31 -0.97
C PHE A 11 -6.46 12.86 0.41
N ILE A 12 -5.61 12.95 1.43
CA ILE A 12 -5.96 12.59 2.81
C ILE A 12 -6.97 13.57 3.40
N GLU A 13 -6.83 14.88 3.15
CA GLU A 13 -7.83 15.87 3.56
C GLU A 13 -9.22 15.50 3.02
N LYS A 14 -9.33 15.27 1.71
CA LYS A 14 -10.59 14.88 1.05
C LYS A 14 -11.13 13.54 1.54
N PHE A 15 -10.24 12.61 1.89
CA PHE A 15 -10.64 11.34 2.49
C PHE A 15 -11.28 11.57 3.86
N LEU A 16 -10.66 12.38 4.72
CA LEU A 16 -11.19 12.72 6.05
C LEU A 16 -12.52 13.48 5.94
N ASP A 17 -12.66 14.43 5.02
CA ASP A 17 -13.92 15.17 4.80
C ASP A 17 -15.09 14.25 4.43
N THR A 18 -14.81 13.16 3.70
CA THR A 18 -15.85 12.26 3.17
C THR A 18 -16.10 11.04 4.04
N ARG A 19 -15.11 10.58 4.82
CA ARG A 19 -15.17 9.33 5.58
C ARG A 19 -14.96 9.50 7.09
N GLY A 20 -14.49 10.68 7.53
CA GLY A 20 -14.02 10.91 8.88
C GLY A 20 -12.72 10.17 9.20
N GLU A 21 -12.30 10.25 10.45
CA GLU A 21 -11.13 9.52 10.96
C GLU A 21 -11.43 8.01 11.03
N THR A 22 -10.85 7.25 10.11
CA THR A 22 -11.04 5.80 10.03
C THR A 22 -9.87 5.12 9.33
N MET A 23 -9.90 3.80 9.24
CA MET A 23 -8.89 3.01 8.54
C MET A 23 -8.83 3.41 7.06
N HIS A 24 -7.66 3.85 6.61
CA HIS A 24 -7.41 4.24 5.22
C HIS A 24 -7.04 3.04 4.33
N HIS A 25 -6.09 2.22 4.78
CA HIS A 25 -5.70 0.97 4.13
C HIS A 25 -5.11 -0.01 5.13
N VAL A 26 -4.92 -1.27 4.70
CA VAL A 26 -4.17 -2.30 5.44
C VAL A 26 -2.96 -2.70 4.62
N THR A 27 -1.79 -2.69 5.26
CA THR A 27 -0.52 -3.10 4.65
C THR A 27 -0.15 -4.51 5.11
N PHE A 28 0.09 -5.40 4.15
CA PHE A 28 0.67 -6.71 4.41
C PHE A 28 2.14 -6.70 4.00
N GLU A 29 3.02 -6.96 4.97
CA GLU A 29 4.40 -7.28 4.67
C GLU A 29 4.48 -8.68 4.05
N VAL A 30 5.01 -8.76 2.84
CA VAL A 30 5.16 -10.01 2.10
C VAL A 30 6.63 -10.44 2.10
N ARG A 31 6.86 -11.75 2.15
CA ARG A 31 8.23 -12.31 2.12
C ARG A 31 8.86 -12.21 0.73
N ASP A 32 8.04 -12.37 -0.31
CA ASP A 32 8.44 -12.35 -1.71
C ASP A 32 7.44 -11.51 -2.50
N PHE A 33 7.90 -10.37 -2.99
CA PHE A 33 7.06 -9.41 -3.69
C PHE A 33 6.58 -9.95 -5.05
N ALA A 34 7.46 -10.60 -5.81
CA ALA A 34 7.10 -11.14 -7.13
C ALA A 34 6.07 -12.27 -7.01
N GLN A 35 6.22 -13.13 -6.00
CA GLN A 35 5.24 -14.19 -5.71
C GLN A 35 3.88 -13.60 -5.32
N ALA A 36 3.84 -12.55 -4.49
CA ALA A 36 2.59 -11.91 -4.09
C ALA A 36 1.83 -11.29 -5.28
N ILE A 37 2.56 -10.59 -6.17
CA ILE A 37 1.99 -10.05 -7.42
C ILE A 37 1.52 -11.17 -8.35
N GLY A 38 2.32 -12.23 -8.52
CA GLY A 38 1.96 -13.38 -9.35
C GLY A 38 0.72 -14.14 -8.85
N ALA A 39 0.53 -14.22 -7.53
CA ALA A 39 -0.69 -14.79 -6.95
C ALA A 39 -1.93 -13.95 -7.31
N CYS A 40 -1.82 -12.62 -7.25
CA CYS A 40 -2.91 -11.73 -7.65
C CYS A 40 -3.28 -11.90 -9.13
N GLN A 41 -2.28 -11.95 -10.01
CA GLN A 41 -2.48 -12.20 -11.44
C GLN A 41 -3.19 -13.54 -11.69
N THR A 42 -2.76 -14.61 -11.02
CA THR A 42 -3.36 -15.95 -11.11
C THR A 42 -4.85 -15.94 -10.73
N HIS A 43 -5.22 -15.12 -9.74
CA HIS A 43 -6.59 -14.97 -9.28
C HIS A 43 -7.38 -13.85 -9.98
N ASN A 44 -6.86 -13.27 -11.08
CA ASN A 44 -7.46 -12.15 -11.80
C ASN A 44 -7.74 -10.92 -10.91
N VAL A 45 -6.85 -10.64 -9.96
CA VAL A 45 -6.88 -9.47 -9.09
C VAL A 45 -5.86 -8.44 -9.59
N PRO A 46 -6.30 -7.33 -10.20
CA PRO A 46 -5.42 -6.25 -10.64
C PRO A 46 -4.72 -5.56 -9.46
N VAL A 47 -3.42 -5.39 -9.61
CA VAL A 47 -2.54 -4.58 -8.75
C VAL A 47 -2.23 -3.26 -9.46
N PHE A 48 -1.99 -2.20 -8.69
CA PHE A 48 -1.63 -0.89 -9.21
C PHE A 48 -0.63 -0.19 -8.29
N GLY A 49 -0.04 0.91 -8.78
CA GLY A 49 0.86 1.74 -7.96
C GLY A 49 2.16 1.03 -7.58
N GLU A 50 2.61 0.07 -8.39
CA GLU A 50 3.89 -0.63 -8.18
C GLU A 50 5.03 0.38 -8.14
N ARG A 51 5.74 0.42 -7.01
CA ARG A 51 6.90 1.28 -6.80
C ARG A 51 7.99 0.48 -6.11
N SER A 52 9.23 0.86 -6.35
CA SER A 52 10.38 0.29 -5.68
C SER A 52 11.46 1.35 -5.53
N GLY A 53 12.29 1.21 -4.51
CA GLY A 53 13.34 2.15 -4.22
C GLY A 53 14.40 1.59 -3.29
N VAL A 54 15.33 2.45 -2.89
CA VAL A 54 16.35 2.17 -1.90
C VAL A 54 16.26 3.24 -0.81
N ARG A 55 16.15 2.82 0.44
CA ARG A 55 16.19 3.68 1.62
C ARG A 55 17.19 3.11 2.61
N GLU A 56 18.07 3.95 3.14
CA GLU A 56 19.11 3.54 4.09
C GLU A 56 19.95 2.34 3.59
N GLY A 57 20.29 2.37 2.30
CA GLY A 57 21.11 1.34 1.66
C GLY A 57 20.42 0.00 1.43
N ALA A 58 19.11 -0.11 1.66
CA ALA A 58 18.37 -1.34 1.48
C ALA A 58 17.10 -1.14 0.63
N LYS A 59 16.76 -2.17 -0.15
CA LYS A 59 15.68 -2.12 -1.14
C LYS A 59 14.31 -2.29 -0.50
N TRP A 60 13.31 -1.68 -1.13
CA TRP A 60 11.91 -1.86 -0.80
C TRP A 60 11.05 -1.87 -2.06
N SER A 61 9.87 -2.49 -1.97
CA SER A 61 8.86 -2.53 -3.01
C SER A 61 7.46 -2.43 -2.41
N GLU A 62 6.55 -1.76 -3.11
CA GLU A 62 5.14 -1.68 -2.72
C GLU A 62 4.21 -1.81 -3.92
N ALA A 63 2.98 -2.24 -3.67
CA ALA A 63 1.88 -2.21 -4.63
C ALA A 63 0.54 -2.16 -3.89
N PHE A 64 -0.53 -1.79 -4.60
CA PHE A 64 -1.87 -1.65 -4.03
C PHE A 64 -2.91 -2.48 -4.79
N ILE A 65 -3.92 -2.98 -4.07
CA ILE A 65 -5.11 -3.62 -4.64
C ILE A 65 -6.32 -2.75 -4.35
N HIS A 66 -7.06 -2.43 -5.41
CA HIS A 66 -8.20 -1.51 -5.31
C HIS A 66 -9.33 -2.11 -4.45
N PRO A 67 -9.99 -1.33 -3.57
CA PRO A 67 -11.08 -1.78 -2.68
C PRO A 67 -12.16 -2.65 -3.33
N ARG A 68 -12.45 -2.39 -4.61
CA ARG A 68 -13.41 -3.16 -5.43
C ARG A 68 -13.09 -4.66 -5.51
N HIS A 69 -11.83 -5.04 -5.30
CA HIS A 69 -11.33 -6.42 -5.38
C HIS A 69 -11.04 -7.04 -4.01
N THR A 70 -11.23 -6.28 -2.93
CA THR A 70 -10.80 -6.62 -1.56
C THR A 70 -11.89 -6.32 -0.53
N GLY A 71 -13.17 -6.39 -0.95
CA GLY A 71 -14.30 -6.23 -0.05
C GLY A 71 -14.46 -4.82 0.55
N GLY A 72 -13.97 -3.79 -0.14
CA GLY A 72 -14.09 -2.40 0.29
C GLY A 72 -12.88 -1.82 1.04
N MET A 73 -11.83 -2.62 1.28
CA MET A 73 -10.60 -2.14 1.94
C MET A 73 -9.47 -1.94 0.93
N LEU A 74 -8.79 -0.79 0.95
CA LEU A 74 -7.55 -0.62 0.18
C LEU A 74 -6.47 -1.50 0.82
N VAL A 75 -5.85 -2.37 0.02
CA VAL A 75 -4.79 -3.25 0.50
C VAL A 75 -3.47 -2.83 -0.13
N GLN A 76 -2.41 -2.73 0.67
CA GLN A 76 -1.05 -2.49 0.23
C GLN A 76 -0.21 -3.74 0.48
N PHE A 77 0.58 -4.16 -0.48
CA PHE A 77 1.71 -5.04 -0.26
C PHE A 77 2.97 -4.22 -0.04
N PHE A 78 3.77 -4.65 0.92
CA PHE A 78 5.07 -4.06 1.19
C PHE A 78 6.12 -5.15 1.33
N TRP A 79 7.28 -4.96 0.72
CA TRP A 79 8.45 -5.81 0.88
C TRP A 79 9.66 -4.95 1.20
N GLN A 80 10.49 -5.44 2.12
CA GLN A 80 11.75 -4.80 2.51
C GLN A 80 12.87 -5.84 2.52
N GLU A 81 14.04 -5.45 2.02
CA GLU A 81 15.22 -6.32 1.96
C GLU A 81 15.73 -6.71 3.35
N ARG A 82 15.54 -5.82 4.33
CA ARG A 82 15.80 -6.07 5.75
C ARG A 82 14.74 -5.37 6.60
N PRO A 83 14.47 -5.86 7.82
CA PRO A 83 13.53 -5.22 8.73
C PRO A 83 13.93 -3.78 9.06
N GLY A 84 12.92 -2.92 9.23
CA GLY A 84 13.09 -1.55 9.72
C GLY A 84 13.22 -0.49 8.63
N ILE A 85 13.07 -0.86 7.35
CA ILE A 85 12.96 0.10 6.26
C ILE A 85 11.51 0.56 6.20
N TRP A 86 11.16 1.53 7.04
CA TRP A 86 9.86 2.19 6.93
C TRP A 86 9.96 3.23 5.82
N ILE A 87 9.00 3.28 4.90
CA ILE A 87 8.94 4.28 3.81
C ILE A 87 7.88 5.33 4.09
#